data_AF-A0A484IA75-F1
#
_entry.id   AF-A0A484IA75-F1
#
_cell.length_a   1.000
_cell.length_b   1.000
_cell.length_c   1.000
_cell.angle_alpha   90.00
_cell.angle_beta   90.00
_cell.angle_gamma   90.00
#
_symmetry.space_group_name_H-M   'P 1'
#
loop_
_entity.id
_entity.type
_entity.pdbx_description
1 polymer ?
#
loop_
_entity_poly.entity_id
_entity_poly.type
_entity_poly.pdbx_seq_one_letter_code
_entity_poly.pdbx_strand_id
1 'polypeptide(L)'
;MSNVDDIKKLCELSKLEIPNEMIIETAKKIHEVLTLFDKLDEFDTTGDNKLKMGGDMKIEKPFDSLRDDEPQTGKLAESSVNIKIKPLNTKNGYILGPRI
;
A
#
# COMPACT_ATOMS: atom_id res chain seq x y z
N MET A 1 -18.14 -3.07 17.01
CA MET A 1 -17.02 -2.98 17.97
C MET A 1 -15.85 -3.75 17.40
N SER A 2 -14.73 -3.08 17.09
CA SER A 2 -13.52 -3.75 16.61
C SER A 2 -12.88 -4.49 17.79
N ASN A 3 -12.87 -5.82 17.73
CA ASN A 3 -12.27 -6.62 18.79
C ASN A 3 -10.75 -6.69 18.61
N VAL A 4 -10.04 -6.98 19.70
CA VAL A 4 -8.57 -7.21 19.69
C VAL A 4 -8.18 -8.25 18.62
N ASP A 5 -9.06 -9.22 18.34
CA ASP A 5 -8.85 -10.24 17.31
C ASP A 5 -8.91 -9.68 15.89
N ASP A 6 -9.69 -8.63 15.64
CA ASP A 6 -9.74 -7.98 14.32
C ASP A 6 -8.44 -7.21 14.05
N ILE A 7 -7.87 -6.59 15.09
CA ILE A 7 -6.56 -5.93 15.00
C ILE A 7 -5.45 -6.93 14.73
N LYS A 8 -5.48 -8.10 15.38
CA LYS A 8 -4.51 -9.18 15.11
C LYS A 8 -4.59 -9.67 13.66
N LYS A 9 -5.80 -9.88 13.14
CA LYS A 9 -6.00 -10.24 11.71
C LYS A 9 -5.47 -9.16 10.78
N LEU A 10 -5.70 -7.89 11.10
CA LEU A 10 -5.18 -6.76 10.31
C LEU A 10 -3.65 -6.74 10.30
N CYS A 11 -3.02 -7.01 11.45
CA CYS A 11 -1.56 -7.13 11.55
C CYS A 11 -1.03 -8.27 10.68
N GLU A 12 -1.71 -9.42 10.68
CA GLU A 12 -1.34 -10.59 9.86
C GLU A 12 -1.45 -10.33 8.35
N LEU A 13 -2.52 -9.64 7.93
CA LEU A 13 -2.72 -9.24 6.53
C LEU A 13 -1.68 -8.23 6.07
N SER A 14 -1.31 -7.31 6.97
CA SER A 14 -0.37 -6.22 6.68
C SER A 14 1.10 -6.61 6.86
N LYS A 15 1.36 -7.84 7.35
CA LYS A 15 2.71 -8.32 7.70
C LYS A 15 3.42 -7.40 8.71
N LEU A 16 2.65 -6.87 9.66
CA LEU A 16 3.15 -6.04 10.75
C LEU A 16 3.23 -6.87 12.02
N GLU A 17 4.41 -6.88 12.64
CA GLU A 17 4.62 -7.53 13.92
C GLU A 17 4.55 -6.46 15.03
N ILE A 18 3.43 -6.46 15.77
CA ILE A 18 3.18 -5.51 16.86
C ILE A 18 3.29 -6.27 18.18
N PRO A 19 4.09 -5.79 19.16
CA PRO A 19 4.16 -6.38 20.49
C PRO A 19 2.77 -6.45 21.15
N ASN A 20 2.48 -7.57 21.82
CA ASN A 20 1.17 -7.80 22.46
C ASN A 20 0.77 -6.68 23.44
N GLU A 21 1.75 -6.11 24.13
CA GLU A 21 1.58 -4.98 25.07
C GLU A 21 0.99 -3.74 24.38
N MET A 22 1.33 -3.52 23.11
CA MET A 22 0.90 -2.36 22.32
C MET A 22 -0.41 -2.60 21.56
N ILE A 23 -0.88 -3.86 21.45
CA ILE A 23 -2.08 -4.19 20.67
C ILE A 23 -3.31 -3.47 21.23
N ILE A 24 -3.44 -3.39 22.56
CA ILE A 24 -4.60 -2.75 23.20
C ILE A 24 -4.61 -1.24 22.93
N GLU A 25 -3.46 -0.57 23.04
CA GLU A 25 -3.34 0.85 22.73
C GLU A 25 -3.60 1.13 21.25
N THR A 26 -3.09 0.27 20.37
CA THR A 26 -3.29 0.35 18.93
C THR A 26 -4.77 0.19 18.57
N ALA A 27 -5.46 -0.76 19.21
CA ALA A 27 -6.89 -0.96 19.04
C ALA A 27 -7.70 0.29 19.45
N LYS A 28 -7.33 0.96 20.55
CA LYS A 28 -7.97 2.21 20.97
C LYS A 28 -7.77 3.32 19.95
N LYS A 29 -6.54 3.54 19.47
CA LYS A 29 -6.25 4.56 18.45
C LYS A 29 -6.99 4.31 17.14
N ILE A 30 -7.04 3.06 16.69
CA ILE A 30 -7.80 2.69 15.49
C ILE A 30 -9.29 2.98 15.70
N HIS A 31 -9.83 2.68 16.88
CA HIS A 31 -11.23 2.97 17.17
C HIS A 31 -11.53 4.48 17.20
N GLU A 32 -10.65 5.30 17.76
CA GLU A 32 -10.77 6.77 17.73
C GLU A 32 -10.79 7.29 16.29
N VAL A 33 -9.89 6.78 15.45
CA VAL A 33 -9.82 7.14 14.02
C VAL A 33 -11.09 6.70 13.27
N LEU A 34 -11.58 5.48 13.49
CA LEU A 34 -12.83 5.01 12.89
C LEU A 34 -14.02 5.88 13.30
N THR A 35 -14.11 6.25 14.57
CA THR A 35 -15.18 7.13 15.09
C THR A 35 -15.11 8.53 14.46
N LEU A 36 -13.91 9.01 14.10
CA LEU A 36 -13.77 10.25 13.36
C LEU A 36 -14.33 10.12 11.93
N PHE A 37 -14.10 8.98 11.27
CA PHE A 37 -14.66 8.70 9.94
C PHE A 37 -16.18 8.52 9.97
N ASP A 38 -16.75 7.90 11.01
CA ASP A 38 -18.20 7.75 11.14
C ASP A 38 -18.93 9.12 11.15
N LYS A 39 -18.28 10.17 11.67
CA LYS A 39 -18.81 11.54 11.63
C LYS A 39 -18.80 12.16 10.22
N LEU A 40 -17.94 11.65 9.33
CA LEU A 40 -17.91 12.06 7.92
C LEU A 40 -19.01 11.36 7.10
N ASP A 41 -19.48 10.19 7.56
CA ASP A 41 -20.61 9.49 6.94
C ASP A 41 -21.96 10.17 7.24
N GLU A 42 -22.03 11.08 8.23
CA GLU A 42 -23.21 11.92 8.48
C GLU A 42 -23.43 13.00 7.41
N PHE A 43 -22.46 13.22 6.51
CA PHE A 43 -22.62 14.13 5.39
C PHE A 43 -23.39 13.46 4.24
N ASP A 44 -24.40 14.16 3.72
CA ASP A 44 -25.26 13.67 2.65
C ASP A 44 -24.46 13.46 1.35
N THR A 45 -24.06 12.22 1.07
CA THR A 45 -23.32 11.84 -0.15
C THR A 45 -24.23 11.58 -1.35
N THR A 46 -25.55 11.84 -1.23
CA THR A 46 -26.56 11.48 -2.24
C THR A 46 -26.45 12.28 -3.56
N GLY A 47 -25.46 13.17 -3.70
CA GLY A 47 -25.17 13.90 -4.94
C GLY A 47 -23.69 14.02 -5.29
N ASP A 48 -22.79 13.49 -4.47
CA ASP A 48 -21.36 13.58 -4.75
C ASP A 48 -21.00 12.53 -5.80
N ASN A 49 -20.83 13.01 -7.03
CA ASN A 49 -20.08 12.31 -8.05
C ASN A 49 -18.75 11.92 -7.41
N LYS A 50 -18.63 10.66 -6.96
CA LYS A 50 -17.39 10.04 -6.49
C LYS A 50 -16.26 10.71 -7.25
N LEU A 51 -15.41 11.46 -6.56
CA LEU A 51 -14.24 12.08 -7.17
C LEU A 51 -13.56 10.96 -7.95
N LYS A 52 -13.80 10.92 -9.26
CA LYS A 52 -13.18 10.00 -10.17
C LYS A 52 -11.75 10.49 -10.21
N MET A 53 -10.96 10.06 -9.24
CA MET A 53 -9.53 10.23 -9.28
C MET A 53 -9.12 9.68 -10.64
N GLY A 54 -8.65 10.60 -11.49
CA GLY A 54 -8.64 10.44 -12.93
C GLY A 54 -8.10 9.09 -13.38
N GLY A 55 -8.90 8.39 -14.17
CA GLY A 55 -8.57 7.10 -14.73
C GLY A 55 -9.69 6.09 -14.51
N ASP A 56 -10.85 6.34 -15.12
CA ASP A 56 -11.66 5.20 -15.59
C ASP A 56 -10.65 4.27 -16.28
N MET A 57 -10.38 3.11 -15.69
CA MET A 57 -9.51 2.10 -16.28
C MET A 57 -10.26 1.57 -17.49
N LYS A 58 -10.26 2.34 -18.57
CA LYS A 58 -10.78 1.93 -19.86
C LYS A 58 -10.04 0.64 -20.16
N ILE A 59 -10.81 -0.44 -20.28
CA ILE A 59 -10.30 -1.76 -20.64
C ILE A 59 -9.46 -1.65 -21.94
N GLU A 60 -9.81 -0.68 -22.77
CA GLU A 60 -9.10 -0.30 -24.00
C GLU A 60 -8.31 1.00 -23.79
N LYS A 61 -6.97 0.89 -23.78
CA LYS A 61 -6.08 2.04 -23.90
C LYS A 61 -6.07 2.53 -25.36
N PRO A 62 -6.00 3.83 -25.62
CA PRO A 62 -5.80 4.33 -26.99
C PRO A 62 -4.49 3.78 -27.55
N PHE A 63 -4.42 3.54 -28.86
CA PHE A 63 -3.22 3.01 -29.53
C PHE A 63 -1.96 3.84 -29.22
N ASP A 64 -2.11 5.15 -29.13
CA ASP A 64 -1.02 6.10 -28.81
C ASP A 64 -0.52 6.00 -27.35
N SER A 65 -1.18 5.22 -26.49
CA SER A 65 -0.79 4.97 -25.09
C SER A 65 -0.11 3.60 -24.90
N LEU A 66 0.10 2.83 -25.97
CA LEU A 66 0.88 1.62 -25.91
C LEU A 66 2.36 1.96 -25.73
N ARG A 67 3.06 1.19 -24.91
CA ARG A 67 4.51 1.32 -24.76
C ARG A 67 5.17 0.72 -25.98
N ASP A 68 6.08 1.45 -26.61
CA ASP A 68 6.90 0.93 -27.70
C ASP A 68 7.75 -0.26 -27.24
N ASP A 69 8.01 -1.20 -28.16
CA ASP A 69 8.88 -2.36 -27.92
C ASP A 69 10.36 -1.97 -28.07
N GLU A 70 10.76 -0.92 -27.36
CA GLU A 70 12.13 -0.47 -27.30
C GLU A 70 12.81 -0.96 -26.00
N PRO A 71 14.05 -1.46 -26.09
CA PRO A 71 14.81 -1.82 -24.91
C PRO A 71 15.16 -0.53 -24.15
N GLN A 72 14.55 -0.33 -22.99
CA GLN A 72 15.00 0.69 -22.06
C GLN A 72 16.33 0.23 -21.46
N THR A 73 17.45 0.82 -21.90
CA THR A 73 18.73 0.66 -21.22
C THR A 73 18.54 1.11 -19.78
N GLY A 74 18.43 0.16 -18.86
CA GLY A 74 18.26 0.43 -17.44
C GLY A 74 19.34 1.42 -17.02
N LYS A 75 18.95 2.60 -16.54
CA LYS A 75 19.91 3.58 -16.06
C LYS A 75 20.79 2.91 -15.01
N LEU A 76 22.04 2.63 -15.36
CA LEU A 76 23.12 2.53 -14.41
C LEU A 76 23.26 3.91 -13.76
N ALA A 77 22.44 4.15 -12.73
CA ALA A 77 22.74 5.01 -11.59
C ALA A 77 23.25 6.44 -11.83
N GLU A 78 22.74 7.17 -12.82
CA GLU A 78 22.94 8.62 -12.93
C GLU A 78 21.62 9.38 -12.99
N SER A 79 20.71 9.08 -12.06
CA SER A 79 19.58 9.97 -11.76
C SER A 79 19.58 10.32 -10.28
N SER A 80 19.51 11.62 -10.01
CA SER A 80 19.65 12.35 -8.75
C SER A 80 18.60 12.05 -7.66
N VAL A 81 18.01 10.84 -7.65
CA VAL A 81 17.27 10.28 -6.51
C VAL A 81 17.69 8.81 -6.37
N ASN A 82 18.91 8.62 -5.88
CA ASN A 82 19.53 7.31 -5.67
C ASN A 82 18.98 6.67 -4.37
N ILE A 83 17.83 6.00 -4.44
CA ILE A 83 17.57 4.90 -3.50
C ILE A 83 17.96 3.61 -4.21
N LYS A 84 19.27 3.38 -4.37
CA LYS A 84 19.80 2.05 -4.64
C LYS A 84 19.57 1.22 -3.39
N ILE A 85 18.43 0.53 -3.30
CA ILE A 85 18.24 -0.50 -2.28
C ILE A 85 19.25 -1.60 -2.62
N LYS A 86 20.42 -1.58 -1.97
CA LYS A 86 21.37 -2.68 -2.04
C LYS A 86 20.84 -3.77 -1.10
N PRO A 87 20.31 -4.89 -1.61
CA PRO A 87 19.82 -5.97 -0.75
C PRO A 87 20.97 -6.47 0.14
N LEU A 88 20.68 -6.63 1.43
CA LEU A 88 21.67 -6.95 2.45
C LEU A 88 22.33 -8.32 2.22
N ASN A 89 21.53 -9.30 1.81
CA ASN A 89 21.99 -10.67 1.58
C ASN A 89 21.83 -11.05 0.11
N THR A 90 22.96 -11.18 -0.59
CA THR A 90 22.98 -11.68 -1.98
C THR A 90 24.03 -12.76 -2.17
N LYS A 91 23.73 -13.75 -3.02
CA LYS A 91 24.67 -14.80 -3.42
C LYS A 91 24.36 -15.24 -4.85
N ASN A 92 25.37 -15.27 -5.72
CA ASN A 92 25.27 -15.73 -7.11
C ASN A 92 24.13 -15.07 -7.92
N GLY A 93 23.83 -13.79 -7.69
CA GLY A 93 22.75 -13.07 -8.37
C GLY A 93 21.35 -13.22 -7.74
N TYR A 94 21.23 -13.94 -6.61
CA TYR A 94 19.97 -14.12 -5.88
C TYR A 94 19.96 -13.30 -4.59
N ILE A 95 18.77 -12.85 -4.18
CA ILE A 95 18.52 -12.32 -2.83
C ILE A 95 18.24 -13.49 -1.90
N LEU A 96 19.01 -13.61 -0.82
CA LEU A 96 18.84 -14.69 0.15
C LEU A 96 17.85 -14.27 1.23
N GLY A 97 16.82 -15.09 1.44
CA GLY A 97 15.85 -14.95 2.52
C GLY A 97 15.52 -16.31 3.14
N PRO A 98 14.73 -16.34 4.24
CA PRO A 98 14.18 -17.57 4.79
C PRO A 98 13.43 -18.36 3.71
N ARG A 99 13.50 -19.69 3.79
CA ARG A 99 12.78 -20.57 2.87
C ARG A 99 11.28 -20.46 3.14
N ILE A 100 10.49 -20.22 2.07
CA ILE A 100 9.03 -20.21 2.09
C ILE A 100 8.43 -21.61 2.12
#